data_AF-A0A067D0I0-F1
#
_entry.id   AF-A0A067D0I0-F1
#
_cell.length_a   1.000
_cell.length_b   1.000
_cell.length_c   1.000
_cell.angle_alpha   90.00
_cell.angle_beta   90.00
_cell.angle_gamma   90.00
#
_symmetry.space_group_name_H-M   'P 1'
#
loop_
_entity.id
_entity.type
_entity.pdbx_description
1 polymer ?
#
loop_
_entity_poly.entity_id
_entity_poly.type
_entity_poly.pdbx_seq_one_letter_code
_entity_poly.pdbx_strand_id
1 'polypeptide(L)'
;MLAPDRLAGRSAIDAKDVVRVALEPRGIIGFIQIPSLESHAMTLAEARTIIAATIDHVPDDVQFLYGDAGLPIGRAQEPYHHVADHYPCIKLRPAPSIAKKLKPTTYQISVTHGQTKSLFVSWIPSTYTFQQLRRDAARYWDVPHDAATLVDQDGCAWPDEASIASTLLENDVLAAKTRLVLRHKKLSHGPTIVASRLRVPTKNLDERLWYIFTFYCVHGDALDVLGMTAYQFHRFLRDCRLFSSAFTPAMGDVIYAFEAKGKLAKPLAASRRATAKLDYDGFLNALATMATRRYANDALPTLLSTHVLPRASSWPLHTWQFHTSLLQQDDVARFVLKFEPMLRDIFVFYTNQPFSEAEVESTMAFSDYVRFVNDFHITELLLSTHECPELFLASCQCTGRRDTMHFDAFLDVLGRAGLVGLTRYRPLQPLQCVKAVFHHMTRGLKSSRALEIIANHGPSALYAARFYAGCVAFSHKFLDVWRIEGSPDYITGVLPILPDKSTHGRDMLAQMMVHAEAAPVAPLPPPGRPHGGAATFGACYENDDPDEGQNACDASRSTTVGDSPRPST
;
A
#
# COMPACT_ATOMS: atom_id res chain seq x y z
N MET A 1 -1.62 -39.08 -22.71
CA MET A 1 -1.05 -37.83 -23.26
C MET A 1 -2.16 -37.11 -23.98
N LEU A 2 -2.66 -36.01 -23.40
CA LEU A 2 -3.72 -35.19 -23.98
C LEU A 2 -3.23 -33.74 -23.99
N ALA A 3 -3.31 -33.11 -25.15
CA ALA A 3 -2.95 -31.71 -25.38
C ALA A 3 -3.92 -30.76 -24.65
N PRO A 4 -3.45 -29.60 -24.17
CA PRO A 4 -4.31 -28.57 -23.62
C PRO A 4 -4.65 -27.57 -24.72
N ASP A 5 -5.89 -27.59 -25.19
CA ASP A 5 -6.46 -26.49 -25.97
C ASP A 5 -7.65 -25.89 -25.22
N ARG A 6 -7.69 -24.55 -25.28
CA ARG A 6 -8.81 -23.63 -24.98
C ARG A 6 -8.81 -22.92 -23.61
N LEU A 7 -7.90 -21.95 -23.49
CA LEU A 7 -8.20 -20.65 -22.90
C LEU A 7 -8.91 -19.79 -23.96
N ALA A 8 -10.23 -19.70 -23.92
CA ALA A 8 -11.03 -18.80 -24.76
C ALA A 8 -11.45 -17.59 -23.91
N GLY A 9 -11.01 -16.40 -24.34
CA GLY A 9 -11.37 -15.12 -23.71
C GLY A 9 -10.34 -14.01 -23.91
N ARG A 10 -9.64 -13.97 -25.05
CA ARG A 10 -8.87 -12.78 -25.46
C ARG A 10 -9.64 -12.11 -26.59
N SER A 11 -10.12 -10.89 -26.34
CA SER A 11 -10.63 -10.00 -27.38
C SER A 11 -9.59 -9.93 -28.51
N ALA A 12 -10.04 -10.11 -29.75
CA ALA A 12 -9.17 -9.97 -30.91
C ALA A 12 -8.50 -8.59 -30.85
N ILE A 13 -7.18 -8.58 -30.86
CA ILE A 13 -6.35 -7.37 -30.92
C ILE A 13 -6.64 -6.72 -32.27
N ASP A 14 -7.08 -5.45 -32.26
CA ASP A 14 -7.46 -4.69 -33.46
C ASP A 14 -6.22 -4.04 -34.08
N ALA A 15 -6.27 -3.72 -35.38
CA ALA A 15 -5.17 -3.23 -36.22
C ALA A 15 -4.62 -1.83 -35.83
N LYS A 16 -5.00 -1.33 -34.65
CA LYS A 16 -4.57 -0.04 -34.07
C LYS A 16 -4.05 -0.17 -32.64
N ASP A 17 -3.81 -1.39 -32.16
CA ASP A 17 -3.45 -1.60 -30.76
C ASP A 17 -2.04 -1.06 -30.45
N VAL A 18 -2.02 -0.21 -29.43
CA VAL A 18 -0.82 0.46 -28.90
C VAL A 18 -0.35 -0.31 -27.67
N VAL A 19 0.89 -0.79 -27.69
CA VAL A 19 1.50 -1.46 -26.53
C VAL A 19 2.40 -0.52 -25.74
N ARG A 20 2.25 -0.59 -24.41
CA ARG A 20 3.03 0.21 -23.46
C ARG A 20 4.42 -0.39 -23.30
N VAL A 21 5.44 0.45 -23.24
CA VAL A 21 6.81 0.03 -22.97
C VAL A 21 7.21 0.60 -21.61
N ALA A 22 7.53 -0.27 -20.66
CA ALA A 22 7.97 0.11 -19.32
C ALA A 22 9.43 -0.29 -19.10
N LEU A 23 10.20 0.56 -18.43
CA LEU A 23 11.59 0.32 -18.06
C LEU A 23 11.72 0.31 -16.54
N GLU A 24 12.25 -0.75 -15.96
CA GLU A 24 12.54 -0.81 -14.52
C GLU A 24 13.77 0.06 -14.18
N PRO A 25 13.73 0.91 -13.13
CA PRO A 25 12.60 1.24 -12.25
C PRO A 25 11.77 2.46 -12.70
N ARG A 26 12.04 3.01 -13.89
CA ARG A 26 11.46 4.27 -14.40
C ARG A 26 9.96 4.23 -14.73
N GLY A 27 9.35 3.05 -14.86
CA GLY A 27 7.93 2.91 -15.22
C GLY A 27 7.70 3.00 -16.73
N ILE A 28 6.51 3.43 -17.17
CA ILE A 28 6.17 3.52 -18.60
C ILE A 28 7.00 4.64 -19.26
N ILE A 29 7.81 4.27 -20.25
CA ILE A 29 8.71 5.19 -20.97
C ILE A 29 8.21 5.55 -22.38
N GLY A 30 7.24 4.81 -22.91
CA GLY A 30 6.68 5.13 -24.22
C GLY A 30 5.69 4.08 -24.71
N PHE A 31 5.33 4.19 -25.98
CA PHE A 31 4.32 3.39 -26.63
C PHE A 31 4.78 3.02 -28.04
N ILE A 32 4.50 1.79 -28.46
CA ILE A 32 4.74 1.33 -29.83
C ILE A 32 3.44 0.84 -30.47
N GLN A 33 3.27 1.10 -31.76
CA GLN A 33 2.14 0.58 -32.54
C GLN A 33 2.48 -0.82 -33.05
N ILE A 34 1.54 -1.75 -32.92
CA ILE A 34 1.69 -3.10 -33.44
C ILE A 34 0.93 -3.21 -34.76
N PRO A 35 1.56 -3.73 -35.84
CA PRO A 35 0.86 -4.06 -37.07
C PRO A 35 -0.27 -5.06 -36.80
N SER A 36 -1.34 -5.02 -37.60
CA SER A 36 -2.43 -5.98 -37.51
C SER A 36 -1.92 -7.43 -37.45
N LEU A 37 -2.44 -8.22 -36.50
CA LEU A 37 -2.09 -9.64 -36.35
C LEU A 37 -2.44 -10.49 -37.58
N GLU A 38 -3.29 -9.98 -38.48
CA GLU A 38 -3.71 -10.70 -39.69
C GLU A 38 -2.58 -10.90 -40.69
N SER A 39 -1.54 -10.05 -40.69
CA SER A 39 -0.47 -10.09 -41.69
C SER A 39 0.82 -10.72 -41.16
N HIS A 40 1.23 -10.44 -39.92
CA HIS A 40 2.43 -11.00 -39.30
C HIS A 40 2.47 -10.70 -37.80
N ALA A 41 2.66 -11.71 -36.95
CA ALA A 41 2.75 -11.51 -35.51
C ALA A 41 4.12 -10.93 -35.12
N MET A 42 4.16 -9.65 -34.78
CA MET A 42 5.39 -8.94 -34.39
C MET A 42 6.11 -9.65 -33.23
N THR A 43 7.41 -9.89 -33.42
CA THR A 43 8.31 -10.49 -32.43
C THR A 43 8.94 -9.44 -31.50
N LEU A 44 9.49 -9.86 -30.36
CA LEU A 44 10.23 -8.95 -29.47
C LEU A 44 11.50 -8.38 -30.13
N ALA A 45 12.13 -9.14 -31.03
CA ALA A 45 13.32 -8.67 -31.77
C ALA A 45 12.98 -7.50 -32.72
N GLU A 46 11.84 -7.59 -33.41
CA GLU A 46 11.30 -6.49 -34.23
C GLU A 46 10.89 -5.31 -33.34
N ALA A 47 10.18 -5.58 -32.24
CA ALA A 47 9.77 -4.56 -31.27
C ALA A 47 10.95 -3.79 -30.68
N ARG A 48 12.08 -4.46 -30.39
CA ARG A 48 13.32 -3.80 -29.93
C ARG A 48 13.79 -2.71 -30.89
N THR A 49 13.79 -3.03 -32.18
CA THR A 49 14.23 -2.10 -33.23
C THR A 49 13.31 -0.88 -33.28
N ILE A 50 11.99 -1.10 -33.14
CA ILE A 50 11.00 -0.01 -33.11
C ILE A 50 11.13 0.82 -31.83
N ILE A 51 11.27 0.19 -30.66
CA ILE A 51 11.47 0.87 -29.38
C ILE A 51 12.69 1.78 -29.44
N ALA A 52 13.82 1.28 -29.94
CA ALA A 52 15.04 2.07 -30.07
C ALA A 52 14.90 3.25 -31.06
N ALA A 53 14.04 3.12 -32.07
CA ALA A 53 13.81 4.15 -33.06
C ALA A 53 12.74 5.19 -32.66
N THR A 54 11.81 4.83 -31.78
CA THR A 54 10.60 5.63 -31.49
C THR A 54 10.57 6.21 -30.08
N ILE A 55 11.28 5.62 -29.12
CA ILE A 55 11.28 6.06 -27.71
C ILE A 55 12.63 6.66 -27.36
N ASP A 56 12.62 7.94 -26.99
CA ASP A 56 13.83 8.64 -26.55
C ASP A 56 14.33 8.11 -25.20
N HIS A 57 15.64 8.19 -24.98
CA HIS A 57 16.31 7.85 -23.71
C HIS A 57 16.15 6.40 -23.23
N VAL A 58 15.96 5.45 -24.16
CA VAL A 58 16.12 4.02 -23.89
C VAL A 58 17.62 3.71 -23.75
N PRO A 59 18.08 3.03 -22.67
CA PRO A 59 19.48 2.62 -22.56
C PRO A 59 19.91 1.72 -23.73
N ASP A 60 21.17 1.83 -24.16
CA ASP A 60 21.70 1.06 -25.31
C ASP A 60 21.63 -0.47 -25.09
N ASP A 61 21.67 -0.91 -23.82
CA ASP A 61 21.56 -2.32 -23.46
C ASP A 61 20.41 -2.53 -22.47
N VAL A 62 19.28 -3.02 -23.01
CA VAL A 62 18.09 -3.40 -22.24
C VAL A 62 17.72 -4.83 -22.52
N GLN A 63 17.14 -5.50 -21.52
CA GLN A 63 16.66 -6.87 -21.60
C GLN A 63 15.14 -6.90 -21.41
N PHE A 64 14.43 -7.64 -22.27
CA PHE A 64 12.99 -7.86 -22.09
C PHE A 64 12.73 -8.79 -20.90
N LEU A 65 11.57 -8.62 -20.27
CA LEU A 65 11.14 -9.45 -19.14
C LEU A 65 9.87 -10.24 -19.46
N TYR A 66 9.77 -11.44 -18.88
CA TYR A 66 8.61 -12.32 -18.98
C TYR A 66 7.50 -11.87 -18.00
N GLY A 67 6.39 -11.34 -18.54
CA GLY A 67 5.18 -10.99 -17.79
C GLY A 67 5.43 -10.24 -16.47
N ASP A 68 4.71 -10.65 -15.42
CA ASP A 68 4.89 -10.13 -14.06
C ASP A 68 5.98 -10.86 -13.26
N ALA A 69 6.51 -11.97 -13.77
CA ALA A 69 7.54 -12.75 -13.10
C ALA A 69 8.92 -12.06 -13.11
N GLY A 70 9.14 -11.05 -13.97
CA GLY A 70 10.38 -10.27 -14.01
C GLY A 70 11.60 -11.07 -14.47
N LEU A 71 11.39 -12.22 -15.12
CA LEU A 71 12.45 -13.09 -15.63
C LEU A 71 13.04 -12.55 -16.95
N PRO A 72 14.37 -12.46 -17.08
CA PRO A 72 14.99 -11.93 -18.27
C PRO A 72 14.87 -12.86 -19.49
N ILE A 73 14.53 -12.28 -20.65
CA ILE A 73 14.53 -12.95 -21.96
C ILE A 73 15.86 -12.67 -22.64
N GLY A 74 16.58 -13.70 -23.05
CA GLY A 74 17.86 -13.54 -23.76
C GLY A 74 17.68 -13.03 -25.18
N ARG A 75 18.65 -12.28 -25.74
CA ARG A 75 18.58 -11.77 -27.13
C ARG A 75 18.31 -12.87 -28.17
N ALA A 76 18.87 -14.06 -27.98
CA ALA A 76 18.64 -15.21 -28.88
C ALA A 76 17.20 -15.75 -28.82
N GLN A 77 16.46 -15.46 -27.75
CA GLN A 77 15.07 -15.91 -27.57
C GLN A 77 14.06 -14.90 -28.14
N GLU A 78 14.44 -13.63 -28.30
CA GLU A 78 13.55 -12.55 -28.76
C GLU A 78 12.84 -12.82 -30.09
N PRO A 79 13.46 -13.47 -31.11
CA PRO A 79 12.77 -13.81 -32.35
C PRO A 79 11.65 -14.86 -32.19
N TYR A 80 11.62 -15.58 -31.06
CA TYR A 80 10.65 -16.64 -30.79
C TYR A 80 9.53 -16.22 -29.83
N HIS A 81 9.55 -14.98 -29.36
CA HIS A 81 8.53 -14.41 -28.48
C HIS A 81 7.75 -13.32 -29.22
N HIS A 82 6.42 -13.37 -29.14
CA HIS A 82 5.55 -12.40 -29.80
C HIS A 82 5.15 -11.28 -28.84
N VAL A 83 5.01 -10.05 -29.35
CA VAL A 83 4.59 -8.91 -28.52
C VAL A 83 3.21 -9.14 -27.88
N ALA A 84 2.32 -9.87 -28.56
CA ALA A 84 0.99 -10.23 -28.05
C ALA A 84 1.04 -11.03 -26.73
N ASP A 85 2.12 -11.77 -26.47
CA ASP A 85 2.31 -12.50 -25.21
C ASP A 85 2.60 -11.58 -24.02
N HIS A 86 3.03 -10.35 -24.32
CA HIS A 86 3.37 -9.31 -23.36
C HIS A 86 2.31 -8.19 -23.29
N TYR A 87 1.14 -8.37 -23.93
CA TYR A 87 0.07 -7.38 -23.89
C TYR A 87 -0.53 -7.25 -22.47
N PRO A 88 -0.83 -6.03 -21.98
CA PRO A 88 -0.79 -4.73 -22.65
C PRO A 88 0.53 -3.96 -22.51
N CYS A 89 1.57 -4.55 -21.90
CA CYS A 89 2.81 -3.85 -21.57
C CYS A 89 4.07 -4.72 -21.66
N ILE A 90 4.99 -4.32 -22.54
CA ILE A 90 6.35 -4.85 -22.59
C ILE A 90 7.18 -4.23 -21.48
N LYS A 91 7.86 -5.06 -20.69
CA LYS A 91 8.78 -4.63 -19.63
C LYS A 91 10.23 -4.82 -20.03
N LEU A 92 11.03 -3.79 -19.77
CA LEU A 92 12.46 -3.71 -20.02
C LEU A 92 13.20 -3.54 -18.69
N ARG A 93 14.39 -4.14 -18.59
CA ARG A 93 15.36 -3.87 -17.53
C ARG A 93 16.67 -3.43 -18.16
N PRO A 94 17.34 -2.37 -17.66
CA PRO A 94 18.71 -2.08 -18.06
C PRO A 94 19.56 -3.33 -17.84
N ALA A 95 20.23 -3.81 -18.88
CA ALA A 95 21.18 -4.89 -18.71
C ALA A 95 22.25 -4.39 -17.73
N PRO A 96 22.67 -5.20 -16.73
CA PRO A 96 23.77 -4.81 -15.88
C PRO A 96 24.97 -4.57 -16.78
N SER A 97 25.34 -3.30 -16.92
CA SER A 97 26.49 -2.85 -17.70
C SER A 97 27.62 -3.83 -17.45
N ILE A 98 28.09 -4.49 -18.51
CA ILE A 98 29.27 -5.35 -18.50
C ILE A 98 30.52 -4.45 -18.36
N ALA A 99 30.47 -3.43 -17.50
CA ALA A 99 31.62 -2.77 -16.94
C ALA A 99 32.37 -3.80 -16.11
N LYS A 100 33.33 -4.46 -16.78
CA LYS A 100 34.43 -5.27 -16.24
C LYS A 100 34.04 -6.12 -15.03
N LYS A 101 33.86 -7.43 -15.29
CA LYS A 101 33.89 -8.52 -14.30
C LYS A 101 35.07 -8.37 -13.31
N LEU A 102 34.94 -7.54 -12.27
CA LEU A 102 35.59 -7.82 -11.01
C LEU A 102 34.78 -8.96 -10.41
N LYS A 103 35.42 -10.12 -10.22
CA LYS A 103 34.87 -11.16 -9.35
C LYS A 103 34.42 -10.46 -8.06
N PRO A 104 33.19 -10.66 -7.58
CA PRO A 104 32.76 -10.07 -6.32
C PRO A 104 33.73 -10.53 -5.24
N THR A 105 34.58 -9.62 -4.78
CA THR A 105 35.54 -9.90 -3.73
C THR A 105 34.74 -10.19 -2.47
N THR A 106 34.83 -11.43 -1.98
CA THR A 106 34.26 -11.82 -0.71
C THR A 106 35.32 -11.66 0.37
N TYR A 107 34.89 -11.16 1.52
CA TYR A 107 35.75 -10.94 2.66
C TYR A 107 35.25 -11.75 3.86
N GLN A 108 36.17 -12.30 4.64
CA GLN A 108 35.82 -12.92 5.92
C GLN A 108 35.84 -11.85 7.01
N ILE A 109 34.77 -11.78 7.80
CA ILE A 109 34.65 -10.85 8.92
C ILE A 109 34.35 -11.58 10.21
N SER A 110 34.84 -11.05 11.33
CA SER A 110 34.54 -11.57 12.66
C SER A 110 34.02 -10.47 13.58
N VAL A 111 33.00 -10.80 14.37
CA VAL A 111 32.38 -9.94 15.39
C VAL A 111 32.46 -10.67 16.72
N THR A 112 32.88 -9.97 17.77
CA THR A 112 32.94 -10.53 19.14
C THR A 112 31.75 -10.04 19.96
N HIS A 113 31.07 -10.94 20.68
CA HIS A 113 30.02 -10.53 21.60
C HIS A 113 30.61 -9.84 22.84
N GLY A 114 30.12 -8.65 23.17
CA GLY A 114 30.72 -7.80 24.21
C GLY A 114 30.75 -8.45 25.60
N GLN A 115 29.72 -9.24 25.94
CA GLN A 115 29.56 -9.86 27.26
C GLN A 115 30.19 -11.26 27.34
N THR A 116 29.83 -12.15 26.41
CA THR A 116 30.24 -13.57 26.45
C THR A 116 31.60 -13.82 25.81
N LYS A 117 32.12 -12.85 25.06
CA LYS A 117 33.35 -12.97 24.25
C LYS A 117 33.31 -14.07 23.17
N SER A 118 32.13 -14.61 22.86
CA SER A 118 31.95 -15.55 21.75
C SER A 118 32.11 -14.85 20.40
N LEU A 119 32.59 -15.58 19.39
CA LEU A 119 32.90 -15.05 18.07
C LEU A 119 31.82 -15.44 17.05
N PHE A 120 31.38 -14.49 16.23
CA PHE A 120 30.57 -14.69 15.03
C PHE A 120 31.46 -14.44 13.81
N VAL A 121 31.55 -15.40 12.88
CA VAL A 121 32.38 -15.29 11.67
C VAL A 121 31.50 -15.50 10.45
N SER A 122 31.60 -14.61 9.46
CA SER A 122 30.81 -14.69 8.22
C SER A 122 31.63 -14.25 7.01
N TRP A 123 31.24 -14.73 5.82
CA TRP A 123 31.77 -14.25 4.54
C TRP A 123 30.79 -13.26 3.93
N ILE A 124 31.27 -12.07 3.62
CA ILE A 124 30.45 -10.94 3.16
C ILE A 124 30.94 -10.41 1.81
N PRO A 125 30.05 -9.95 0.92
CA PRO A 125 30.44 -9.29 -0.32
C PRO A 125 31.01 -7.89 -0.08
N SER A 126 31.70 -7.31 -1.06
CA SER A 126 32.28 -5.95 -0.98
C SER A 126 31.25 -4.82 -0.76
N THR A 127 29.97 -5.07 -1.06
CA THR A 127 28.87 -4.11 -0.89
C THR A 127 28.18 -4.20 0.48
N TYR A 128 28.64 -5.09 1.36
CA TYR A 128 27.97 -5.39 2.63
C TYR A 128 28.19 -4.27 3.66
N THR A 129 27.13 -3.85 4.36
CA THR A 129 27.17 -2.69 5.27
C THR A 129 27.24 -3.08 6.75
N PHE A 130 27.64 -2.14 7.62
CA PHE A 130 27.66 -2.36 9.07
C PHE A 130 26.27 -2.65 9.65
N GLN A 131 25.20 -2.04 9.11
CA GLN A 131 23.83 -2.34 9.54
C GLN A 131 23.45 -3.81 9.28
N GLN A 132 23.80 -4.34 8.10
CA GLN A 132 23.53 -5.73 7.74
C GLN A 132 24.30 -6.67 8.68
N LEU A 133 25.59 -6.41 8.90
CA LEU A 133 26.42 -7.19 9.82
C LEU A 133 25.87 -7.14 11.26
N ARG A 134 25.39 -5.97 11.72
CA ARG A 134 24.78 -5.80 13.05
C ARG A 134 23.55 -6.68 13.20
N ARG A 135 22.66 -6.69 12.21
CA ARG A 135 21.44 -7.51 12.22
C ARG A 135 21.75 -9.00 12.24
N ASP A 136 22.71 -9.45 11.44
CA ASP A 136 23.08 -10.87 11.35
C ASP A 136 23.77 -11.35 12.63
N ALA A 137 24.70 -10.55 13.16
CA ALA A 137 25.37 -10.84 14.43
C ALA A 137 24.37 -10.83 15.61
N ALA A 138 23.45 -9.85 15.65
CA ALA A 138 22.41 -9.79 16.68
C ALA A 138 21.47 -11.00 16.61
N ARG A 139 21.07 -11.43 15.41
CA ARG A 139 20.28 -12.66 15.20
C ARG A 139 21.01 -13.90 15.69
N TYR A 140 22.33 -14.01 15.46
CA TYR A 140 23.13 -15.14 15.90
C TYR A 140 23.13 -15.31 17.43
N TRP A 141 23.15 -14.22 18.20
CA TRP A 141 23.10 -14.24 19.67
C TRP A 141 21.71 -14.02 20.27
N ASP A 142 20.65 -14.03 19.45
CA ASP A 142 19.26 -13.81 19.90
C ASP A 142 19.07 -12.45 20.62
N VAL A 143 19.78 -11.43 20.13
CA VAL A 143 19.70 -10.05 20.63
C VAL A 143 18.80 -9.22 19.70
N PRO A 144 17.83 -8.45 20.23
CA PRO A 144 17.07 -7.51 19.41
C PRO A 144 18.00 -6.51 18.72
N HIS A 145 17.89 -6.37 17.39
CA HIS A 145 18.83 -5.60 16.61
C HIS A 145 18.86 -4.12 17.03
N ASP A 146 17.72 -3.53 17.36
CA ASP A 146 17.54 -2.19 17.92
C ASP A 146 18.26 -1.98 19.27
N ALA A 147 18.34 -3.04 20.08
CA ALA A 147 19.06 -3.09 21.34
C ALA A 147 20.56 -3.42 21.19
N ALA A 148 21.06 -3.66 19.97
CA ALA A 148 22.46 -3.93 19.69
C ALA A 148 23.13 -2.75 18.99
N THR A 149 24.44 -2.59 19.21
CA THR A 149 25.28 -1.64 18.47
C THR A 149 26.61 -2.29 18.17
N LEU A 150 27.06 -2.18 16.92
CA LEU A 150 28.42 -2.54 16.54
C LEU A 150 29.34 -1.39 16.93
N VAL A 151 30.29 -1.69 17.79
CA VAL A 151 31.33 -0.75 18.20
C VAL A 151 32.70 -1.31 17.87
N ASP A 152 33.71 -0.45 17.79
CA ASP A 152 35.11 -0.87 17.80
C ASP A 152 35.58 -1.27 19.21
N GLN A 153 36.90 -1.49 19.34
CA GLN A 153 37.53 -1.83 20.61
C GLN A 153 37.48 -0.69 21.64
N ASP A 154 37.44 0.56 21.17
CA ASP A 154 37.41 1.78 21.99
C ASP A 154 35.97 2.15 22.41
N GLY A 155 34.97 1.50 21.80
CA GLY A 155 33.56 1.69 22.08
C GLY A 155 32.85 2.69 21.16
N CYS A 156 33.50 3.15 20.09
CA CYS A 156 32.90 4.02 19.09
C CYS A 156 31.98 3.22 18.17
N ALA A 157 30.78 3.73 17.92
CA ALA A 157 29.80 3.08 17.07
C ALA A 157 30.14 3.23 15.58
N TRP A 158 29.95 2.15 14.81
CA TRP A 158 30.11 2.19 13.36
C TRP A 158 28.87 2.77 12.66
N PRO A 159 29.05 3.56 11.57
CA PRO A 159 27.93 4.07 10.79
C PRO A 159 27.20 2.95 10.04
N ASP A 160 25.89 2.84 10.28
CA ASP A 160 25.04 1.76 9.77
C ASP A 160 25.08 1.61 8.22
N GLU A 161 25.13 2.74 7.49
CA GLU A 161 25.06 2.77 6.02
C GLU A 161 26.40 2.56 5.31
N ALA A 162 27.52 2.63 6.02
CA ALA A 162 28.83 2.51 5.39
C ALA A 162 29.13 1.07 4.95
N SER A 163 29.76 0.91 3.79
CA SER A 163 30.30 -0.38 3.36
C SER A 163 31.47 -0.78 4.23
N ILE A 164 31.48 -2.04 4.68
CA ILE A 164 32.55 -2.58 5.50
C ILE A 164 33.84 -2.71 4.71
N ALA A 165 33.75 -3.12 3.44
CA ALA A 165 34.95 -3.38 2.63
C ALA A 165 35.78 -2.11 2.45
N SER A 166 35.14 -1.03 1.98
CA SER A 166 35.79 0.26 1.72
C SER A 166 36.28 0.95 3.00
N THR A 167 35.61 0.71 4.14
CA THR A 167 35.90 1.42 5.39
C THR A 167 36.95 0.70 6.23
N LEU A 168 36.87 -0.62 6.29
CA LEU A 168 37.62 -1.43 7.25
C LEU A 168 38.65 -2.34 6.60
N LEU A 169 38.28 -3.01 5.50
CA LEU A 169 39.05 -4.14 4.98
C LEU A 169 40.05 -3.75 3.90
N GLU A 170 39.74 -2.73 3.10
CA GLU A 170 40.65 -2.18 2.08
C GLU A 170 41.70 -1.22 2.67
N ASN A 171 41.58 -0.90 3.97
CA ASN A 171 42.57 -0.13 4.72
C ASN A 171 43.37 -1.06 5.64
N ASP A 172 44.52 -1.53 5.18
CA ASP A 172 45.38 -2.48 5.89
C ASP A 172 45.71 -2.07 7.33
N VAL A 173 45.85 -0.76 7.58
CA VAL A 173 46.16 -0.22 8.91
C VAL A 173 44.98 -0.38 9.86
N LEU A 174 43.76 -0.16 9.38
CA LEU A 174 42.52 -0.33 10.15
C LEU A 174 42.16 -1.80 10.32
N ALA A 175 42.30 -2.61 9.27
CA ALA A 175 41.99 -4.04 9.29
C ALA A 175 42.78 -4.79 10.37
N ALA A 176 44.06 -4.48 10.53
CA ALA A 176 44.92 -5.14 11.52
C ALA A 176 44.62 -4.74 12.97
N LYS A 177 44.08 -3.53 13.19
CA LYS A 177 43.90 -2.95 14.54
C LYS A 177 42.48 -3.05 15.06
N THR A 178 41.49 -3.19 14.18
CA THR A 178 40.10 -2.99 14.56
C THR A 178 39.42 -4.32 14.87
N ARG A 179 38.86 -4.43 16.07
CA ARG A 179 37.97 -5.55 16.45
C ARG A 179 36.53 -5.04 16.52
N LEU A 180 35.64 -5.67 15.75
CA LEU A 180 34.21 -5.39 15.82
C LEU A 180 33.60 -6.09 17.02
N VAL A 181 32.93 -5.33 17.87
CA VAL A 181 32.29 -5.83 19.09
C VAL A 181 30.81 -5.49 19.05
N LEU A 182 29.95 -6.50 19.19
CA LEU A 182 28.52 -6.27 19.39
C LEU A 182 28.26 -5.99 20.87
N ARG A 183 27.81 -4.77 21.20
CA ARG A 183 27.39 -4.40 22.55
C ARG A 183 25.88 -4.24 22.61
N HIS A 184 25.29 -4.70 23.72
CA HIS A 184 23.94 -4.30 24.09
C HIS A 184 23.96 -2.81 24.44
N LYS A 185 23.04 -2.04 23.85
CA LYS A 185 22.70 -0.72 24.38
C LYS A 185 22.20 -0.96 25.80
N LYS A 186 22.99 -0.54 26.79
CA LYS A 186 22.48 -0.45 28.16
C LYS A 186 21.31 0.51 28.08
N LEU A 187 20.09 -0.01 28.16
CA LEU A 187 18.93 0.81 28.50
C LEU A 187 19.35 1.55 29.78
N SER A 188 19.52 2.86 29.68
CA SER A 188 19.78 3.71 30.83
C SER A 188 18.53 3.62 31.70
N HIS A 189 18.47 2.61 32.56
CA HIS A 189 17.41 2.44 33.53
C HIS A 189 17.63 3.46 34.63
N GLY A 190 16.69 4.40 34.71
CA GLY A 190 16.38 5.11 35.94
C GLY A 190 16.11 4.14 37.11
N PRO A 191 16.05 4.67 38.34
CA PRO A 191 16.24 3.90 39.55
C PRO A 191 15.29 2.71 39.66
N THR A 192 15.90 1.58 39.98
CA THR A 192 15.34 0.26 40.20
C THR A 192 14.20 0.28 41.22
N ILE A 193 12.96 0.20 40.72
CA ILE A 193 11.82 -0.23 41.54
C ILE A 193 11.91 -1.74 41.64
N VAL A 194 12.13 -2.20 42.88
CA VAL A 194 12.02 -3.59 43.31
C VAL A 194 10.72 -4.17 42.77
N ALA A 195 10.83 -5.17 41.90
CA ALA A 195 9.70 -5.85 41.27
C ALA A 195 8.89 -6.62 42.31
N SER A 196 7.98 -5.92 42.99
CA SER A 196 6.79 -6.53 43.56
C SER A 196 6.00 -7.12 42.39
N ARG A 197 5.77 -8.44 42.43
CA ARG A 197 4.94 -9.19 41.48
C ARG A 197 3.53 -8.58 41.43
N LEU A 198 3.36 -7.57 40.59
CA LEU A 198 2.06 -7.08 40.17
C LEU A 198 1.45 -8.19 39.32
N ARG A 199 0.41 -8.83 39.86
CA ARG A 199 -0.52 -9.65 39.07
C ARG A 199 -1.01 -8.79 37.93
N VAL A 200 -0.52 -9.06 36.72
CA VAL A 200 -1.02 -8.46 35.48
C VAL A 200 -2.52 -8.72 35.45
N PRO A 201 -3.37 -7.69 35.26
CA PRO A 201 -4.81 -7.88 35.18
C PRO A 201 -5.12 -8.95 34.13
N THR A 202 -5.82 -10.01 34.56
CA THR A 202 -6.21 -11.15 33.71
C THR A 202 -7.07 -10.76 32.51
N LYS A 203 -7.60 -9.52 32.49
CA LYS A 203 -8.42 -8.97 31.41
C LYS A 203 -7.70 -8.87 30.04
N ASN A 204 -6.37 -8.92 29.98
CA ASN A 204 -5.64 -8.80 28.72
C ASN A 204 -4.98 -10.11 28.25
N LEU A 205 -5.20 -11.24 28.93
CA LEU A 205 -4.53 -12.49 28.55
C LEU A 205 -5.13 -13.10 27.28
N ASP A 206 -6.46 -13.22 27.25
CA ASP A 206 -7.18 -13.73 26.10
C ASP A 206 -6.93 -12.85 24.85
N GLU A 207 -6.96 -11.54 25.01
CA GLU A 207 -6.62 -10.59 23.94
C GLU A 207 -5.19 -10.80 23.40
N ARG A 208 -4.20 -10.98 24.29
CA ARG A 208 -2.82 -11.27 23.90
C ARG A 208 -2.68 -12.61 23.17
N LEU A 209 -3.38 -13.64 23.62
CA LEU A 209 -3.37 -14.95 22.97
C LEU A 209 -4.03 -14.88 21.59
N TRP A 210 -5.09 -14.09 21.44
CA TRP A 210 -5.72 -13.80 20.16
C TRP A 210 -4.73 -13.16 19.17
N TYR A 211 -3.93 -12.19 19.62
CA TYR A 211 -2.93 -11.56 18.75
C TYR A 211 -1.78 -12.48 18.37
N ILE A 212 -1.35 -13.34 19.30
CA ILE A 212 -0.38 -14.39 18.98
C ILE A 212 -0.97 -15.33 17.93
N PHE A 213 -2.18 -15.84 18.16
CA PHE A 213 -2.85 -16.76 17.25
C PHE A 213 -2.97 -16.17 15.83
N THR A 214 -3.58 -15.00 15.69
CA THR A 214 -3.80 -14.35 14.39
C THR A 214 -2.50 -13.96 13.70
N PHE A 215 -1.44 -13.61 14.46
CA PHE A 215 -0.12 -13.36 13.89
C PHE A 215 0.40 -14.58 13.14
N TYR A 216 0.33 -15.76 13.75
CA TYR A 216 0.79 -17.01 13.12
C TYR A 216 -0.11 -17.46 11.96
N CYS A 217 -1.42 -17.21 12.02
CA CYS A 217 -2.33 -17.43 10.89
C CYS A 217 -1.93 -16.57 9.67
N VAL A 218 -1.83 -15.25 9.84
CA VAL A 218 -1.52 -14.33 8.74
C VAL A 218 -0.13 -14.56 8.13
N HIS A 219 0.87 -14.87 8.95
CA HIS A 219 2.25 -15.05 8.49
C HIS A 219 2.53 -16.41 7.85
N GLY A 220 1.55 -17.32 7.84
CA GLY A 220 1.65 -18.55 7.05
C GLY A 220 0.64 -18.62 5.90
N ASP A 221 -0.50 -17.95 6.01
CA ASP A 221 -1.53 -17.86 4.97
C ASP A 221 -2.27 -16.52 5.11
N ALA A 222 -1.89 -15.52 4.29
CA ALA A 222 -2.46 -14.18 4.38
C ALA A 222 -3.95 -14.11 3.99
N LEU A 223 -4.49 -15.17 3.37
CA LEU A 223 -5.89 -15.26 2.97
C LEU A 223 -6.77 -15.88 4.06
N ASP A 224 -6.19 -16.42 5.13
CA ASP A 224 -6.93 -17.05 6.22
C ASP A 224 -6.43 -16.56 7.58
N VAL A 225 -7.09 -15.52 8.11
CA VAL A 225 -6.72 -14.89 9.38
C VAL A 225 -7.17 -15.68 10.61
N LEU A 226 -8.06 -16.67 10.43
CA LEU A 226 -8.71 -17.41 11.53
C LEU A 226 -8.38 -18.91 11.55
N GLY A 227 -7.68 -19.42 10.54
CA GLY A 227 -7.31 -20.83 10.44
C GLY A 227 -5.80 -21.06 10.54
N MET A 228 -5.35 -21.65 11.65
CA MET A 228 -3.96 -22.05 11.83
C MET A 228 -3.74 -23.48 11.30
N THR A 229 -2.89 -23.62 10.28
CA THR A 229 -2.42 -24.90 9.76
C THR A 229 -1.43 -25.59 10.70
N ALA A 230 -1.19 -26.89 10.49
CA ALA A 230 -0.25 -27.66 11.28
C ALA A 230 1.17 -27.07 11.23
N TYR A 231 1.60 -26.60 10.05
CA TYR A 231 2.89 -25.97 9.87
C TYR A 231 3.03 -24.68 10.71
N GLN A 232 2.01 -23.81 10.70
CA GLN A 232 1.99 -22.59 11.51
C GLN A 232 1.98 -22.90 13.00
N PHE A 233 1.21 -23.91 13.42
CA PHE A 233 1.20 -24.36 14.81
C PHE A 233 2.58 -24.89 15.25
N HIS A 234 3.25 -25.72 14.44
CA HIS A 234 4.63 -26.17 14.72
C HIS A 234 5.62 -25.03 14.80
N ARG A 235 5.51 -24.03 13.91
CA ARG A 235 6.32 -22.82 13.97
C ARG A 235 6.12 -22.10 15.30
N PHE A 236 4.87 -21.90 15.72
CA PHE A 236 4.53 -21.33 17.03
C PHE A 236 5.17 -22.12 18.19
N LEU A 237 5.03 -23.46 18.18
CA LEU A 237 5.62 -24.32 19.22
C LEU A 237 7.14 -24.21 19.27
N ARG A 238 7.79 -24.13 18.10
CA ARG A 238 9.24 -23.97 17.98
C ARG A 238 9.70 -22.63 18.51
N ASP A 239 9.04 -21.54 18.13
CA ASP A 239 9.40 -20.19 18.55
C ASP A 239 9.24 -20.04 20.08
N CYS A 240 8.21 -20.68 20.67
CA CYS A 240 8.01 -20.73 22.12
C CYS A 240 8.98 -21.70 22.85
N ARG A 241 9.81 -22.44 22.11
CA ARG A 241 10.69 -23.52 22.59
C ARG A 241 9.91 -24.53 23.43
N LEU A 242 8.76 -24.96 22.91
CA LEU A 242 7.92 -25.98 23.53
C LEU A 242 8.39 -27.39 23.17
N PHE A 243 9.14 -27.60 22.09
CA PHE A 243 9.73 -28.91 21.84
C PHE A 243 10.85 -29.23 22.82
N SER A 244 10.84 -30.46 23.32
CA SER A 244 11.84 -31.03 24.23
C SER A 244 11.90 -32.55 24.05
N SER A 245 12.84 -33.23 24.71
CA SER A 245 12.85 -34.70 24.75
C SER A 245 11.55 -35.28 25.31
N ALA A 246 10.90 -34.58 26.25
CA ALA A 246 9.62 -34.96 26.85
C ALA A 246 8.39 -34.54 26.02
N PHE A 247 8.56 -33.62 25.06
CA PHE A 247 7.47 -33.13 24.20
C PHE A 247 7.96 -33.00 22.76
N THR A 248 7.77 -34.07 21.98
CA THR A 248 8.33 -34.19 20.63
C THR A 248 7.42 -33.54 19.57
N PRO A 249 7.95 -33.23 18.38
CA PRO A 249 7.13 -32.76 17.25
C PRO A 249 5.93 -33.66 16.94
N ALA A 250 6.10 -34.99 17.01
CA ALA A 250 5.00 -35.94 16.79
C ALA A 250 3.88 -35.81 17.82
N MET A 251 4.19 -35.47 19.08
CA MET A 251 3.16 -35.16 20.07
C MET A 251 2.42 -33.87 19.71
N GLY A 252 3.12 -32.88 19.15
CA GLY A 252 2.52 -31.67 18.59
C GLY A 252 1.54 -31.97 17.46
N ASP A 253 1.89 -32.88 16.54
CA ASP A 253 1.00 -33.34 15.46
C ASP A 253 -0.26 -34.00 15.99
N VAL A 254 -0.13 -34.86 17.00
CA VAL A 254 -1.28 -35.53 17.64
C VAL A 254 -2.20 -34.50 18.28
N ILE A 255 -1.66 -33.53 19.02
CA ILE A 255 -2.47 -32.47 19.65
C ILE A 255 -3.16 -31.62 18.57
N TYR A 256 -2.43 -31.20 17.54
CA TYR A 256 -3.02 -30.44 16.42
C TYR A 256 -4.15 -31.23 15.76
N ALA A 257 -3.91 -32.49 15.37
CA ALA A 257 -4.89 -33.31 14.67
C ALA A 257 -6.15 -33.57 15.52
N PHE A 258 -5.99 -33.67 16.84
CA PHE A 258 -7.08 -33.86 17.78
C PHE A 258 -7.92 -32.59 17.97
N GLU A 259 -7.28 -31.44 18.14
CA GLU A 259 -7.98 -30.17 18.39
C GLU A 259 -8.52 -29.53 17.09
N ALA A 260 -7.81 -29.63 15.98
CA ALA A 260 -8.23 -29.05 14.69
C ALA A 260 -9.43 -29.78 14.06
N LYS A 261 -9.62 -31.07 14.34
CA LYS A 261 -10.79 -31.83 13.85
C LYS A 261 -12.00 -31.72 14.78
N GLY A 262 -11.84 -31.06 15.92
CA GLY A 262 -12.77 -31.13 17.04
C GLY A 262 -12.85 -32.55 17.61
N LYS A 263 -13.08 -32.68 18.92
CA LYS A 263 -13.35 -33.97 19.55
C LYS A 263 -14.61 -34.60 18.97
N LEU A 264 -14.54 -35.35 17.86
CA LEU A 264 -15.61 -36.26 17.39
C LEU A 264 -17.01 -35.67 17.64
N ALA A 265 -17.16 -34.36 17.32
CA ALA A 265 -18.25 -33.57 17.85
C ALA A 265 -19.52 -34.22 17.32
N LYS A 266 -20.39 -34.66 18.24
CA LYS A 266 -21.66 -35.30 17.86
C LYS A 266 -22.33 -34.42 16.78
N PRO A 267 -22.96 -35.00 15.74
CA PRO A 267 -23.29 -34.31 14.48
C PRO A 267 -24.37 -33.21 14.57
N LEU A 268 -24.65 -32.66 15.75
CA LEU A 268 -25.82 -31.82 16.02
C LEU A 268 -25.66 -30.34 15.62
N ALA A 269 -24.52 -29.93 15.05
CA ALA A 269 -24.35 -28.56 14.53
C ALA A 269 -23.74 -28.59 13.12
N ALA A 270 -24.58 -28.89 12.13
CA ALA A 270 -24.23 -29.09 10.72
C ALA A 270 -23.76 -27.83 9.94
N SER A 271 -23.25 -26.79 10.60
CA SER A 271 -23.00 -25.49 9.94
C SER A 271 -21.55 -25.05 9.87
N ARG A 272 -20.66 -25.55 10.74
CA ARG A 272 -19.21 -25.30 10.59
C ARG A 272 -18.60 -26.44 9.81
N ARG A 273 -18.32 -26.23 8.51
CA ARG A 273 -17.43 -27.11 7.74
C ARG A 273 -16.19 -27.34 8.61
N ALA A 274 -15.90 -28.58 8.98
CA ALA A 274 -14.70 -28.91 9.74
C ALA A 274 -13.48 -28.57 8.88
N THR A 275 -13.01 -27.33 8.98
CA THR A 275 -11.76 -26.92 8.40
C THR A 275 -10.69 -27.75 9.09
N ALA A 276 -9.81 -28.43 8.34
CA ALA A 276 -8.68 -29.16 8.92
C ALA A 276 -7.61 -28.24 9.57
N LYS A 277 -7.99 -26.99 9.83
CA LYS A 277 -7.21 -25.90 10.43
C LYS A 277 -7.71 -25.67 11.84
N LEU A 278 -6.79 -25.33 12.73
CA LEU A 278 -7.05 -25.01 14.12
C LEU A 278 -7.62 -23.60 14.22
N ASP A 279 -8.85 -23.48 14.72
CA ASP A 279 -9.44 -22.19 15.07
C ASP A 279 -8.90 -21.70 16.43
N TYR A 280 -9.36 -20.52 16.89
CA TYR A 280 -8.85 -19.93 18.13
C TYR A 280 -9.18 -20.79 19.36
N ASP A 281 -10.39 -21.34 19.43
CA ASP A 281 -10.80 -22.22 20.54
C ASP A 281 -9.96 -23.51 20.54
N GLY A 282 -9.73 -24.11 19.36
CA GLY A 282 -8.82 -25.24 19.18
C GLY A 282 -7.39 -24.91 19.61
N PHE A 283 -6.91 -23.70 19.32
CA PHE A 283 -5.60 -23.22 19.76
C PHE A 283 -5.52 -23.11 21.29
N LEU A 284 -6.53 -22.54 21.94
CA LEU A 284 -6.60 -22.48 23.41
C LEU A 284 -6.66 -23.88 24.04
N ASN A 285 -7.45 -24.79 23.47
CA ASN A 285 -7.53 -26.17 23.92
C ASN A 285 -6.19 -26.91 23.75
N ALA A 286 -5.49 -26.69 22.64
CA ALA A 286 -4.16 -27.24 22.42
C ALA A 286 -3.16 -26.76 23.49
N LEU A 287 -3.18 -25.46 23.84
CA LEU A 287 -2.36 -24.90 24.93
C LEU A 287 -2.69 -25.56 26.28
N ALA A 288 -3.96 -25.73 26.61
CA ALA A 288 -4.40 -26.38 27.84
C ALA A 288 -3.97 -27.87 27.89
N THR A 289 -4.11 -28.60 26.78
CA THR A 289 -3.67 -30.00 26.65
C THR A 289 -2.15 -30.13 26.80
N MET A 290 -1.37 -29.21 26.23
CA MET A 290 0.09 -29.19 26.42
C MET A 290 0.49 -28.84 27.84
N ALA A 291 -0.20 -27.87 28.46
CA ALA A 291 0.07 -27.44 29.82
C ALA A 291 -0.06 -28.61 30.80
N THR A 292 -1.21 -29.30 30.78
CA THR A 292 -1.52 -30.42 31.68
C THR A 292 -0.57 -31.62 31.52
N ARG A 293 0.03 -31.79 30.34
CA ARG A 293 1.06 -32.82 30.10
C ARG A 293 2.45 -32.45 30.65
N ARG A 294 2.74 -31.16 30.81
CA ARG A 294 4.07 -30.67 31.22
C ARG A 294 4.18 -30.27 32.68
N TYR A 295 3.06 -29.85 33.28
CA TYR A 295 3.02 -29.30 34.62
C TYR A 295 1.84 -29.90 35.38
N ALA A 296 2.02 -30.14 36.68
CA ALA A 296 0.98 -30.70 37.54
C ALA A 296 -0.03 -29.65 38.01
N ASN A 297 0.43 -28.64 38.75
CA ASN A 297 -0.40 -27.56 39.31
C ASN A 297 -0.20 -26.26 38.53
N ASP A 298 -1.24 -25.43 38.42
CA ASP A 298 -1.22 -24.14 37.69
C ASP A 298 -0.58 -24.25 36.29
N ALA A 299 -0.92 -25.35 35.62
CA ALA A 299 -0.21 -25.78 34.43
C ALA A 299 -0.28 -24.76 33.30
N LEU A 300 -1.48 -24.24 33.01
CA LEU A 300 -1.69 -23.29 31.92
C LEU A 300 -1.04 -21.93 32.23
N PRO A 301 -1.26 -21.29 33.39
CA PRO A 301 -0.53 -20.08 33.77
C PRO A 301 0.99 -20.24 33.64
N THR A 302 1.55 -21.37 34.10
CA THR A 302 2.98 -21.65 34.06
C THR A 302 3.50 -21.78 32.62
N LEU A 303 2.78 -22.50 31.75
CA LEU A 303 3.09 -22.61 30.33
C LEU A 303 3.11 -21.22 29.67
N LEU A 304 2.08 -20.42 29.93
CA LEU A 304 1.90 -19.12 29.32
C LEU A 304 2.97 -18.11 29.75
N SER A 305 3.23 -17.99 31.05
CA SER A 305 4.20 -17.02 31.58
C SER A 305 5.64 -17.36 31.25
N THR A 306 5.96 -18.66 31.11
CA THR A 306 7.34 -19.13 30.97
C THR A 306 7.75 -19.32 29.51
N HIS A 307 6.81 -19.76 28.65
CA HIS A 307 7.11 -20.13 27.28
C HIS A 307 6.39 -19.25 26.25
N VAL A 308 5.06 -19.10 26.36
CA VAL A 308 4.27 -18.50 25.28
C VAL A 308 4.41 -16.99 25.24
N LEU A 309 3.98 -16.27 26.28
CA LEU A 309 3.93 -14.80 26.27
C LEU A 309 5.30 -14.13 26.06
N PRO A 310 6.43 -14.64 26.59
CA PRO A 310 7.73 -13.98 26.40
C PRO A 310 8.38 -14.27 25.04
N ARG A 311 7.92 -15.28 24.29
CA ARG A 311 8.65 -15.80 23.12
C ARG A 311 7.82 -15.89 21.85
N ALA A 312 6.51 -16.04 21.96
CA ALA A 312 5.64 -16.06 20.81
C ALA A 312 5.72 -14.72 20.08
N SER A 313 5.79 -14.78 18.76
CA SER A 313 5.61 -13.57 17.95
C SER A 313 4.17 -13.10 18.06
N SER A 314 3.97 -11.78 18.03
CA SER A 314 2.68 -11.14 18.17
C SER A 314 2.67 -9.81 17.42
N TRP A 315 1.48 -9.25 17.21
CA TRP A 315 1.32 -7.97 16.54
C TRP A 315 1.91 -6.80 17.33
N PRO A 316 2.40 -5.75 16.64
CA PRO A 316 2.94 -4.56 17.29
C PRO A 316 1.81 -3.64 17.79
N LEU A 317 1.15 -4.01 18.89
CA LEU A 317 -0.04 -3.31 19.40
C LEU A 317 0.18 -1.82 19.68
N HIS A 318 1.39 -1.43 20.08
CA HIS A 318 1.75 -0.03 20.29
C HIS A 318 1.66 0.78 18.98
N THR A 319 2.08 0.20 17.86
CA THR A 319 1.96 0.81 16.53
C THR A 319 0.49 0.94 16.15
N TRP A 320 -0.33 -0.08 16.43
CA TRP A 320 -1.75 -0.02 16.15
C TRP A 320 -2.44 1.09 16.93
N GLN A 321 -2.17 1.20 18.24
CA GLN A 321 -2.68 2.27 19.10
C GLN A 321 -2.20 3.65 18.65
N PHE A 322 -0.92 3.76 18.26
CA PHE A 322 -0.37 4.99 17.71
C PHE A 322 -1.11 5.41 16.44
N HIS A 323 -1.32 4.51 15.48
CA HIS A 323 -2.12 4.80 14.29
C HIS A 323 -3.56 5.21 14.64
N THR A 324 -4.20 4.56 15.62
CA THR A 324 -5.54 4.99 16.10
C THR A 324 -5.51 6.45 16.56
N SER A 325 -4.51 6.83 17.35
CA SER A 325 -4.39 8.20 17.85
C SER A 325 -4.16 9.22 16.75
N LEU A 326 -3.42 8.85 15.69
CA LEU A 326 -3.21 9.72 14.51
C LEU A 326 -4.51 9.90 13.70
N LEU A 327 -5.31 8.84 13.56
CA LEU A 327 -6.58 8.89 12.83
C LEU A 327 -7.70 9.61 13.59
N GLN A 328 -7.58 9.70 14.91
CA GLN A 328 -8.51 10.44 15.79
C GLN A 328 -8.24 11.95 15.84
N GLN A 329 -7.22 12.45 15.14
CA GLN A 329 -6.97 13.90 15.04
C GLN A 329 -8.19 14.59 14.41
N ASP A 330 -8.57 15.76 14.95
CA ASP A 330 -9.83 16.44 14.59
C ASP A 330 -9.94 16.78 13.10
N ASP A 331 -8.83 17.11 12.45
CA ASP A 331 -8.77 17.42 11.02
C ASP A 331 -8.98 16.17 10.15
N VAL A 332 -8.37 15.04 10.54
CA VAL A 332 -8.59 13.72 9.92
C VAL A 332 -10.04 13.29 10.07
N ALA A 333 -10.57 13.31 11.30
CA ALA A 333 -11.94 12.91 11.59
C ALA A 333 -12.95 13.78 10.82
N ARG A 334 -12.80 15.11 10.86
CA ARG A 334 -13.66 16.04 10.11
C ARG A 334 -13.56 15.83 8.60
N PHE A 335 -12.40 15.45 8.08
CA PHE A 335 -12.25 15.14 6.66
C PHE A 335 -13.02 13.86 6.30
N VAL A 336 -12.81 12.77 7.04
CA VAL A 336 -13.45 11.46 6.79
C VAL A 336 -14.96 11.55 6.90
N LEU A 337 -15.50 12.25 7.91
CA LEU A 337 -16.94 12.43 8.12
C LEU A 337 -17.66 13.06 6.92
N LYS A 338 -16.97 13.87 6.10
CA LYS A 338 -17.57 14.43 4.87
C LYS A 338 -17.89 13.33 3.85
N PHE A 339 -17.19 12.21 3.88
CA PHE A 339 -17.34 11.12 2.91
C PHE A 339 -18.16 9.94 3.44
N GLU A 340 -18.54 9.99 4.72
CA GLU A 340 -19.19 8.90 5.42
C GLU A 340 -20.40 8.31 4.68
N PRO A 341 -21.39 9.09 4.21
CA PRO A 341 -22.60 8.51 3.60
C PRO A 341 -22.29 7.70 2.33
N MET A 342 -21.36 8.17 1.50
CA MET A 342 -21.00 7.51 0.25
C MET A 342 -20.13 6.27 0.49
N LEU A 343 -19.22 6.34 1.48
CA LEU A 343 -18.42 5.20 1.90
C LEU A 343 -19.30 4.12 2.54
N ARG A 344 -20.40 4.49 3.20
CA ARG A 344 -21.38 3.54 3.74
C ARG A 344 -22.09 2.74 2.65
N ASP A 345 -22.49 3.39 1.56
CA ASP A 345 -23.06 2.69 0.40
C ASP A 345 -22.08 1.71 -0.24
N ILE A 346 -20.79 2.06 -0.29
CA ILE A 346 -19.72 1.16 -0.74
C ILE A 346 -19.57 -0.01 0.25
N PHE A 347 -19.52 0.27 1.55
CA PHE A 347 -19.33 -0.75 2.60
C PHE A 347 -20.45 -1.81 2.58
N VAL A 348 -21.72 -1.38 2.58
CA VAL A 348 -22.88 -2.27 2.66
C VAL A 348 -22.91 -3.26 1.49
N PHE A 349 -22.48 -2.84 0.29
CA PHE A 349 -22.32 -3.72 -0.87
C PHE A 349 -21.45 -4.94 -0.60
N TYR A 350 -20.30 -4.75 0.06
CA TYR A 350 -19.38 -5.85 0.36
C TYR A 350 -19.86 -6.76 1.49
N THR A 351 -20.70 -6.28 2.40
CA THR A 351 -21.21 -7.14 3.49
C THR A 351 -22.11 -8.27 2.99
N ASN A 352 -22.79 -8.06 1.84
CA ASN A 352 -23.75 -8.99 1.25
C ASN A 352 -24.81 -9.54 2.25
N GLN A 353 -25.12 -8.77 3.29
CA GLN A 353 -26.13 -9.13 4.29
C GLN A 353 -27.48 -8.59 3.84
N PRO A 354 -28.58 -9.38 3.91
CA PRO A 354 -29.91 -8.87 3.62
C PRO A 354 -30.27 -7.75 4.59
N PHE A 355 -30.99 -6.75 4.10
CA PHE A 355 -31.37 -5.57 4.87
C PHE A 355 -32.12 -6.00 6.15
N SER A 356 -31.53 -5.75 7.31
CA SER A 356 -32.30 -5.65 8.55
C SER A 356 -32.73 -4.19 8.72
N GLU A 357 -33.74 -3.93 9.55
CA GLU A 357 -34.17 -2.56 9.87
C GLU A 357 -33.04 -1.72 10.52
N ALA A 358 -31.94 -2.35 10.94
CA ALA A 358 -30.77 -1.69 11.50
C ALA A 358 -29.54 -1.87 10.58
N GLU A 359 -29.41 -1.02 9.55
CA GLU A 359 -28.18 -0.88 8.73
C GLU A 359 -26.90 -0.71 9.56
N VAL A 360 -27.04 -0.27 10.82
CA VAL A 360 -25.96 -0.08 11.80
C VAL A 360 -25.26 -1.40 12.14
N GLU A 361 -25.91 -2.55 11.95
CA GLU A 361 -25.37 -3.86 12.30
C GLU A 361 -24.67 -4.57 11.16
N SER A 362 -24.59 -3.97 9.96
CA SER A 362 -23.90 -4.59 8.82
C SER A 362 -22.42 -4.81 9.13
N THR A 363 -21.96 -6.04 8.88
CA THR A 363 -20.58 -6.46 9.16
C THR A 363 -19.92 -7.07 7.93
N MET A 364 -18.65 -6.74 7.73
CA MET A 364 -17.81 -7.27 6.67
C MET A 364 -16.88 -8.34 7.24
N ALA A 365 -16.93 -9.55 6.67
CA ALA A 365 -15.96 -10.60 6.99
C ALA A 365 -14.63 -10.34 6.27
N PHE A 366 -13.56 -11.01 6.71
CA PHE A 366 -12.25 -10.83 6.09
C PHE A 366 -12.24 -11.15 4.58
N SER A 367 -12.99 -12.18 4.14
CA SER A 367 -13.11 -12.53 2.72
C SER A 367 -13.70 -11.39 1.87
N ASP A 368 -14.66 -10.66 2.43
CA ASP A 368 -15.32 -9.55 1.75
C ASP A 368 -14.42 -8.32 1.72
N TYR A 369 -13.67 -8.09 2.80
CA TYR A 369 -12.62 -7.09 2.85
C TYR A 369 -11.51 -7.34 1.81
N VAL A 370 -11.08 -8.60 1.63
CA VAL A 370 -10.09 -8.93 0.59
C VAL A 370 -10.64 -8.64 -0.82
N ARG A 371 -11.94 -8.87 -1.06
CA ARG A 371 -12.58 -8.47 -2.33
C ARG A 371 -12.53 -6.95 -2.51
N PHE A 372 -12.87 -6.19 -1.48
CA PHE A 372 -12.74 -4.73 -1.50
C PHE A 372 -11.31 -4.28 -1.82
N VAL A 373 -10.31 -4.84 -1.14
CA VAL A 373 -8.89 -4.55 -1.38
C VAL A 373 -8.50 -4.79 -2.85
N ASN A 374 -8.97 -5.88 -3.44
CA ASN A 374 -8.68 -6.24 -4.84
C ASN A 374 -9.41 -5.34 -5.83
N ASP A 375 -10.71 -5.07 -5.61
CA ASP A 375 -11.54 -4.28 -6.51
C ASP A 375 -11.04 -2.83 -6.63
N PHE A 376 -10.57 -2.27 -5.50
CA PHE A 376 -10.02 -0.91 -5.38
C PHE A 376 -8.49 -0.84 -5.49
N HIS A 377 -7.83 -1.98 -5.76
CA HIS A 377 -6.37 -2.06 -5.86
C HIS A 377 -5.63 -1.40 -4.70
N ILE A 378 -6.09 -1.60 -3.46
CA ILE A 378 -5.53 -0.95 -2.26
C ILE A 378 -4.06 -1.32 -2.05
N THR A 379 -3.62 -2.49 -2.52
CA THR A 379 -2.21 -2.93 -2.47
C THR A 379 -1.27 -2.04 -3.28
N GLU A 380 -1.76 -1.29 -4.28
CA GLU A 380 -0.94 -0.34 -5.05
C GLU A 380 -0.48 0.87 -4.21
N LEU A 381 -1.04 1.06 -3.00
CA LEU A 381 -0.55 2.00 -2.00
C LEU A 381 0.72 1.51 -1.28
N LEU A 382 1.54 0.69 -1.95
CA LEU A 382 2.78 0.12 -1.43
C LEU A 382 2.57 -0.79 -0.21
N LEU A 383 1.39 -1.39 -0.10
CA LEU A 383 1.06 -2.38 0.91
C LEU A 383 1.41 -3.78 0.42
N SER A 384 2.09 -4.54 1.27
CA SER A 384 2.31 -5.96 1.08
C SER A 384 1.05 -6.77 1.36
N THR A 385 0.99 -7.97 0.79
CA THR A 385 -0.12 -8.90 1.00
C THR A 385 -0.33 -9.28 2.47
N HIS A 386 0.72 -9.26 3.29
CA HIS A 386 0.62 -9.53 4.73
C HIS A 386 0.14 -8.33 5.55
N GLU A 387 0.28 -7.10 5.04
CA GLU A 387 -0.21 -5.91 5.73
C GLU A 387 -1.72 -5.79 5.61
N CYS A 388 -2.35 -6.19 4.49
CA CYS A 388 -3.81 -6.13 4.34
C CYS A 388 -4.60 -6.83 5.48
N PRO A 389 -4.32 -8.09 5.86
CA PRO A 389 -4.94 -8.73 7.02
C PRO A 389 -4.55 -8.11 8.35
N GLU A 390 -3.32 -7.59 8.49
CA GLU A 390 -2.92 -6.84 9.69
C GLU A 390 -3.80 -5.60 9.89
N LEU A 391 -4.01 -4.83 8.82
CA LEU A 391 -4.86 -3.65 8.82
C LEU A 391 -6.30 -4.01 9.24
N PHE A 392 -6.86 -5.07 8.67
CA PHE A 392 -8.19 -5.57 9.02
C PHE A 392 -8.30 -5.88 10.52
N LEU A 393 -7.37 -6.66 11.06
CA LEU A 393 -7.37 -7.06 12.47
C LEU A 393 -7.19 -5.85 13.41
N ALA A 394 -6.29 -4.93 13.06
CA ALA A 394 -6.06 -3.71 13.82
C ALA A 394 -7.32 -2.83 13.89
N SER A 395 -8.03 -2.69 12.77
CA SER A 395 -9.26 -1.90 12.69
C SER A 395 -10.43 -2.55 13.43
N CYS A 396 -10.57 -3.88 13.33
CA CYS A 396 -11.56 -4.62 14.12
C CYS A 396 -11.34 -4.42 15.63
N GLN A 397 -10.09 -4.51 16.11
CA GLN A 397 -9.77 -4.30 17.52
C GLN A 397 -10.19 -2.90 18.00
N CYS A 398 -9.96 -1.86 17.19
CA CYS A 398 -10.27 -0.48 17.58
C CYS A 398 -11.76 -0.26 17.87
N THR A 399 -12.64 -1.11 17.31
CA THR A 399 -14.09 -1.09 17.54
C THR A 399 -14.57 -2.15 18.54
N GLY A 400 -13.64 -2.86 19.19
CA GLY A 400 -13.96 -3.89 20.20
C GLY A 400 -14.38 -5.24 19.64
N ARG A 401 -14.16 -5.50 18.34
CA ARG A 401 -14.44 -6.77 17.67
C ARG A 401 -13.14 -7.48 17.30
N ARG A 402 -13.19 -8.80 17.07
CA ARG A 402 -11.98 -9.61 16.83
C ARG A 402 -11.74 -9.95 15.36
N ASP A 403 -12.81 -10.23 14.64
CA ASP A 403 -12.77 -10.92 13.35
C ASP A 403 -13.80 -10.39 12.33
N THR A 404 -14.56 -9.36 12.70
CA THR A 404 -15.63 -8.77 11.89
C THR A 404 -15.52 -7.26 11.88
N MET A 405 -15.55 -6.68 10.69
CA MET A 405 -15.37 -5.26 10.47
C MET A 405 -16.73 -4.56 10.36
N HIS A 406 -17.03 -3.67 11.30
CA HIS A 406 -18.17 -2.76 11.18
C HIS A 406 -17.74 -1.52 10.38
N PHE A 407 -18.70 -0.66 10.07
CA PHE A 407 -18.44 0.52 9.25
C PHE A 407 -17.37 1.46 9.84
N ASP A 408 -17.34 1.68 11.16
CA ASP A 408 -16.29 2.51 11.78
C ASP A 408 -14.89 1.92 11.62
N ALA A 409 -14.78 0.58 11.73
CA ALA A 409 -13.54 -0.15 11.47
C ALA A 409 -13.16 -0.06 9.98
N PHE A 410 -14.13 -0.02 9.07
CA PHE A 410 -13.87 0.20 7.65
C PHE A 410 -13.32 1.62 7.38
N LEU A 411 -13.82 2.65 8.05
CA LEU A 411 -13.21 4.00 7.93
C LEU A 411 -11.79 4.02 8.48
N ASP A 412 -11.57 3.38 9.63
CA ASP A 412 -10.25 3.27 10.25
C ASP A 412 -9.26 2.49 9.35
N VAL A 413 -9.69 1.41 8.68
CA VAL A 413 -8.79 0.63 7.80
C VAL A 413 -8.31 1.43 6.59
N LEU A 414 -9.17 2.28 6.02
CA LEU A 414 -8.78 3.19 4.93
C LEU A 414 -7.70 4.17 5.40
N GLY A 415 -7.85 4.72 6.61
CA GLY A 415 -6.84 5.60 7.18
C GLY A 415 -5.52 4.89 7.44
N ARG A 416 -5.57 3.68 8.02
CA ARG A 416 -4.36 2.88 8.28
C ARG A 416 -3.65 2.44 7.01
N ALA A 417 -4.38 2.14 5.93
CA ALA A 417 -3.79 1.80 4.64
C ALA A 417 -2.84 2.92 4.16
N GLY A 418 -3.26 4.18 4.28
CA GLY A 418 -2.43 5.33 3.95
C GLY A 418 -1.24 5.50 4.90
N LEU A 419 -1.46 5.37 6.22
CA LEU A 419 -0.38 5.48 7.20
C LEU A 419 0.69 4.41 6.99
N VAL A 420 0.31 3.13 6.90
CA VAL A 420 1.27 2.01 6.75
C VAL A 420 1.96 2.05 5.39
N GLY A 421 1.21 2.25 4.31
CA GLY A 421 1.74 2.20 2.95
C GLY A 421 2.67 3.38 2.63
N LEU A 422 2.34 4.58 3.08
CA LEU A 422 2.99 5.81 2.60
C LEU A 422 4.04 6.37 3.57
N THR A 423 3.84 6.23 4.90
CA THR A 423 4.78 6.83 5.87
C THR A 423 6.12 6.12 5.94
N ARG A 424 6.19 4.87 5.47
CA ARG A 424 7.45 4.11 5.35
C ARG A 424 8.46 4.79 4.41
N TYR A 425 7.97 5.50 3.40
CA TYR A 425 8.81 6.06 2.34
C TYR A 425 8.90 7.60 2.41
N ARG A 426 7.96 8.26 3.08
CA ARG A 426 7.88 9.72 3.15
C ARG A 426 7.31 10.20 4.50
N PRO A 427 7.77 11.33 5.06
CA PRO A 427 7.21 11.92 6.27
C PRO A 427 5.91 12.68 5.97
N LEU A 428 4.85 11.96 5.60
CA LEU A 428 3.53 12.55 5.33
C LEU A 428 2.74 12.76 6.61
N GLN A 429 1.93 13.81 6.65
CA GLN A 429 1.00 14.05 7.75
C GLN A 429 -0.19 13.07 7.68
N PRO A 430 -0.82 12.70 8.82
CA PRO A 430 -1.93 11.75 8.84
C PRO A 430 -3.06 12.12 7.87
N LEU A 431 -3.49 13.39 7.85
CA LEU A 431 -4.51 13.86 6.93
C LEU A 431 -4.13 13.67 5.45
N GLN A 432 -2.86 13.87 5.10
CA GLN A 432 -2.37 13.64 3.74
C GLN A 432 -2.40 12.17 3.36
N CYS A 433 -2.04 11.27 4.29
CA CYS A 433 -2.15 9.83 4.08
C CYS A 433 -3.59 9.39 3.79
N VAL A 434 -4.58 9.89 4.54
CA VAL A 434 -6.00 9.58 4.30
C VAL A 434 -6.46 10.13 2.95
N LYS A 435 -6.11 11.38 2.63
CA LYS A 435 -6.41 11.99 1.33
C LYS A 435 -5.78 11.22 0.17
N ALA A 436 -4.57 10.69 0.34
CA ALA A 436 -3.91 9.88 -0.67
C ALA A 436 -4.65 8.56 -0.95
N VAL A 437 -5.18 7.90 0.09
CA VAL A 437 -6.03 6.70 -0.08
C VAL A 437 -7.29 7.04 -0.85
N PHE A 438 -7.95 8.15 -0.50
CA PHE A 438 -9.19 8.55 -1.18
C PHE A 438 -8.91 8.97 -2.63
N HIS A 439 -7.78 9.64 -2.87
CA HIS A 439 -7.33 9.97 -4.22
C HIS A 439 -7.06 8.70 -5.05
N HIS A 440 -6.37 7.72 -4.47
CA HIS A 440 -6.16 6.42 -5.11
C HIS A 440 -7.47 5.76 -5.50
N MET A 441 -8.41 5.65 -4.55
CA MET A 441 -9.73 5.09 -4.80
C MET A 441 -10.46 5.83 -5.94
N THR A 442 -10.47 7.16 -5.94
CA THR A 442 -11.14 7.96 -6.99
C THR A 442 -10.50 7.81 -8.38
N ARG A 443 -9.18 7.66 -8.48
CA ARG A 443 -8.49 7.44 -9.76
C ARG A 443 -8.88 6.09 -10.39
N GLY A 444 -9.10 5.07 -9.57
CA GLY A 444 -9.59 3.76 -10.00
C GLY A 444 -11.10 3.73 -10.28
N LEU A 445 -11.89 4.56 -9.59
CA LEU A 445 -13.35 4.62 -9.62
C LEU A 445 -13.93 5.37 -10.83
N LYS A 446 -13.73 4.83 -12.03
CA LYS A 446 -14.53 5.24 -13.20
C LYS A 446 -15.90 4.54 -13.17
N SER A 447 -16.93 5.15 -13.77
CA SER A 447 -18.26 4.53 -13.88
C SER A 447 -18.20 3.13 -14.51
N SER A 448 -17.33 2.93 -15.51
CA SER A 448 -17.09 1.61 -16.12
C SER A 448 -16.51 0.61 -15.12
N ARG A 449 -15.57 1.03 -14.27
CA ARG A 449 -14.97 0.17 -13.23
C ARG A 449 -16.00 -0.21 -12.16
N ALA A 450 -16.85 0.72 -11.74
CA ALA A 450 -17.93 0.41 -10.79
C ALA A 450 -18.90 -0.65 -11.37
N LEU A 451 -19.26 -0.54 -12.65
CA LEU A 451 -20.09 -1.56 -13.33
C LEU A 451 -19.37 -2.90 -13.49
N GLU A 452 -18.07 -2.88 -13.76
CA GLU A 452 -17.24 -4.09 -13.82
C GLU A 452 -17.21 -4.80 -12.46
N ILE A 453 -17.01 -4.07 -11.36
CA ILE A 453 -17.07 -4.62 -10.00
C ILE A 453 -18.44 -5.26 -9.75
N ILE A 454 -19.54 -4.57 -10.05
CA ILE A 454 -20.89 -5.14 -9.92
C ILE A 454 -21.03 -6.44 -10.72
N ALA A 455 -20.55 -6.46 -11.97
CA ALA A 455 -20.62 -7.64 -12.81
C ALA A 455 -19.80 -8.82 -12.25
N ASN A 456 -18.62 -8.55 -11.70
CA ASN A 456 -17.74 -9.56 -11.11
C ASN A 456 -18.31 -10.19 -9.82
N HIS A 457 -19.11 -9.46 -9.05
CA HIS A 457 -19.83 -9.99 -7.88
C HIS A 457 -21.08 -10.79 -8.27
N GLY A 458 -21.54 -10.67 -9.52
CA GLY A 458 -22.62 -11.45 -10.10
C GLY A 458 -23.97 -11.26 -9.40
N PRO A 459 -24.87 -12.26 -9.42
CA PRO A 459 -26.21 -12.14 -8.85
C PRO A 459 -26.23 -12.03 -7.32
N SER A 460 -25.08 -12.22 -6.66
CA SER A 460 -24.94 -12.05 -5.21
C SER A 460 -24.81 -10.59 -4.78
N ALA A 461 -24.69 -9.64 -5.71
CA ALA A 461 -24.60 -8.22 -5.43
C ALA A 461 -25.96 -7.59 -5.04
N LEU A 462 -26.43 -7.81 -3.80
CA LEU A 462 -27.71 -7.29 -3.31
C LEU A 462 -27.87 -5.76 -3.44
N TYR A 463 -26.76 -5.01 -3.37
CA TYR A 463 -26.78 -3.54 -3.31
C TYR A 463 -26.08 -2.85 -4.49
N ALA A 464 -26.11 -3.46 -5.68
CA ALA A 464 -25.44 -2.93 -6.87
C ALA A 464 -25.79 -1.46 -7.18
N ALA A 465 -27.08 -1.08 -7.08
CA ALA A 465 -27.51 0.29 -7.35
C ALA A 465 -26.96 1.31 -6.33
N ARG A 466 -26.96 0.96 -5.04
CA ARG A 466 -26.38 1.80 -3.98
C ARG A 466 -24.87 1.90 -4.12
N PHE A 467 -24.20 0.79 -4.38
CA PHE A 467 -22.76 0.77 -4.65
C PHE A 467 -22.39 1.74 -5.77
N TYR A 468 -23.08 1.66 -6.91
CA TYR A 468 -22.83 2.56 -8.03
C TYR A 468 -23.05 4.03 -7.66
N ALA A 469 -24.17 4.35 -7.01
CA ALA A 469 -24.49 5.70 -6.57
C ALA A 469 -23.44 6.24 -5.57
N GLY A 470 -23.06 5.43 -4.58
CA GLY A 470 -22.03 5.76 -3.59
C GLY A 470 -20.66 5.99 -4.24
N CYS A 471 -20.27 5.14 -5.19
CA CYS A 471 -19.05 5.29 -5.98
C CYS A 471 -18.99 6.61 -6.76
N VAL A 472 -20.06 6.96 -7.48
CA VAL A 472 -20.15 8.20 -8.27
C VAL A 472 -20.13 9.42 -7.36
N ALA A 473 -20.96 9.42 -6.31
CA ALA A 473 -21.04 10.53 -5.36
C ALA A 473 -19.72 10.74 -4.60
N PHE A 474 -19.06 9.66 -4.15
CA PHE A 474 -17.74 9.71 -3.53
C PHE A 474 -16.71 10.35 -4.47
N SER A 475 -16.65 9.87 -5.71
CA SER A 475 -15.70 10.36 -6.71
C SER A 475 -15.90 11.84 -7.00
N HIS A 476 -17.15 12.26 -7.27
CA HIS A 476 -17.46 13.67 -7.54
C HIS A 476 -17.09 14.58 -6.37
N LYS A 477 -17.53 14.22 -5.15
CA LYS A 477 -17.28 15.04 -3.96
C LYS A 477 -15.79 15.15 -3.64
N PHE A 478 -15.03 14.07 -3.79
CA PHE A 478 -13.60 14.11 -3.53
C PHE A 478 -12.85 14.92 -4.59
N LEU A 479 -13.21 14.78 -5.86
CA LEU A 479 -12.62 15.58 -6.94
C LEU A 479 -12.90 17.08 -6.76
N ASP A 480 -14.06 17.47 -6.23
CA ASP A 480 -14.35 18.87 -5.89
C ASP A 480 -13.41 19.39 -4.79
N VAL A 481 -13.25 18.62 -3.70
CA VAL A 481 -12.30 18.96 -2.63
C VAL A 481 -10.87 19.05 -3.17
N TRP A 482 -10.47 18.09 -4.00
CA TRP A 482 -9.14 18.04 -4.62
C TRP A 482 -8.89 19.26 -5.52
N ARG A 483 -9.84 19.66 -6.36
CA ARG A 483 -9.73 20.87 -7.20
C ARG A 483 -9.66 22.15 -6.36
N ILE A 484 -10.46 22.26 -5.30
CA ILE A 484 -10.44 23.42 -4.39
C ILE A 484 -9.06 23.58 -3.73
N GLU A 485 -8.39 22.47 -3.42
CA GLU A 485 -7.05 22.44 -2.85
C GLU A 485 -5.92 22.63 -3.89
N GLY A 486 -6.25 22.87 -5.16
CA GLY A 486 -5.28 23.10 -6.23
C GLY A 486 -4.74 21.82 -6.88
N SER A 487 -5.52 20.74 -6.81
CA SER A 487 -5.20 19.43 -7.41
C SER A 487 -3.86 18.83 -6.95
N PRO A 488 -3.57 18.78 -5.64
CA PRO A 488 -2.32 18.26 -5.11
C PRO A 488 -2.13 16.76 -5.38
N ASP A 489 -0.88 16.34 -5.57
CA ASP A 489 -0.55 14.93 -5.55
C ASP A 489 -0.28 14.48 -4.10
N TYR A 490 -1.35 14.03 -3.43
CA TYR A 490 -1.27 13.54 -2.06
C TYR A 490 -0.33 12.33 -1.88
N ILE A 491 -0.04 11.57 -2.94
CA ILE A 491 0.82 10.38 -2.86
C ILE A 491 2.30 10.79 -2.80
N THR A 492 2.70 11.78 -3.61
CA THR A 492 4.07 12.28 -3.58
C THR A 492 4.31 13.26 -2.43
N GLY A 493 3.25 13.81 -1.82
CA GLY A 493 3.39 14.84 -0.78
C GLY A 493 3.90 16.17 -1.32
N VAL A 494 4.05 16.30 -2.64
CA VAL A 494 4.29 17.57 -3.30
C VAL A 494 2.94 18.28 -3.32
N LEU A 495 2.66 18.99 -2.23
CA LEU A 495 1.64 20.01 -2.29
C LEU A 495 2.10 21.00 -3.37
N PRO A 496 1.22 21.40 -4.31
CA PRO A 496 1.47 22.57 -5.10
C PRO A 496 1.88 23.63 -4.09
N ILE A 497 3.08 24.18 -4.24
CA ILE A 497 3.39 25.45 -3.61
C ILE A 497 2.30 26.34 -4.18
N LEU A 498 1.22 26.55 -3.44
CA LEU A 498 0.24 27.57 -3.76
C LEU A 498 1.12 28.82 -3.77
N PRO A 499 1.47 29.36 -4.95
CA PRO A 499 2.06 30.67 -4.97
C PRO A 499 0.99 31.51 -4.27
N ASP A 500 1.39 32.25 -3.24
CA ASP A 500 0.50 33.14 -2.52
C ASP A 500 -0.41 33.80 -3.56
N LYS A 501 -1.72 33.52 -3.52
CA LYS A 501 -2.63 33.79 -4.63
C LYS A 501 -2.76 35.30 -4.83
N SER A 502 -1.81 35.91 -5.53
CA SER A 502 -2.16 36.88 -6.54
C SER A 502 -2.88 36.08 -7.63
N THR A 503 -4.17 36.34 -7.78
CA THR A 503 -4.86 35.96 -9.01
C THR A 503 -4.11 36.60 -10.18
N HIS A 504 -4.21 36.05 -11.39
CA HIS A 504 -3.60 36.68 -12.59
C HIS A 504 -3.97 38.18 -12.70
N GLY A 505 -5.19 38.55 -12.30
CA GLY A 505 -5.60 39.96 -12.17
C GLY A 505 -4.88 40.76 -11.07
N ARG A 506 -4.54 40.16 -9.93
CA ARG A 506 -3.70 40.78 -8.89
C ARG A 506 -2.23 40.88 -9.30
N ASP A 507 -1.71 39.92 -10.06
CA ASP A 507 -0.36 40.04 -10.65
C ASP A 507 -0.31 41.18 -11.67
N MET A 508 -1.33 41.29 -12.52
CA MET A 508 -1.46 42.42 -13.45
C MET A 508 -1.61 43.76 -12.70
N LEU A 509 -2.40 43.81 -11.62
CA LEU A 509 -2.53 45.01 -10.78
C LEU A 509 -1.22 45.39 -10.08
N ALA A 510 -0.49 44.42 -9.55
CA ALA A 510 0.82 44.63 -8.95
C ALA A 510 1.83 45.12 -10.00
N GLN A 511 1.83 44.54 -11.20
CA GLN A 511 2.64 45.02 -12.32
C GLN A 511 2.25 46.45 -12.74
N MET A 512 0.95 46.76 -12.80
CA MET A 512 0.46 48.11 -13.11
C MET A 512 0.85 49.13 -12.03
N MET A 513 0.84 48.75 -10.74
CA MET A 513 1.26 49.62 -9.65
C MET A 513 2.77 49.86 -9.66
N VAL A 514 3.57 48.82 -9.93
CA VAL A 514 5.03 48.95 -10.09
C VAL A 514 5.38 49.84 -11.29
N HIS A 515 4.63 49.72 -12.40
CA HIS A 515 4.80 50.61 -13.55
C HIS A 515 4.29 52.03 -13.30
N ALA A 516 3.26 52.21 -12.47
CA ALA A 516 2.75 53.52 -12.10
C ALA A 516 3.71 54.29 -11.16
N GLU A 517 4.40 53.59 -10.24
CA GLU A 517 5.43 54.19 -9.38
C GLU A 517 6.73 54.49 -10.14
N ALA A 518 7.04 53.72 -11.20
CA ALA A 518 8.20 53.95 -12.05
C ALA A 518 7.96 55.02 -13.15
N ALA A 519 6.74 55.52 -13.30
CA ALA A 519 6.45 56.61 -14.22
C ALA A 519 7.13 57.90 -13.70
N PRO A 520 8.07 58.51 -14.45
CA PRO A 520 8.70 59.75 -14.02
C PRO A 520 7.63 60.81 -13.84
N VAL A 521 7.47 61.29 -12.61
CA VAL A 521 6.60 62.42 -12.29
C VAL A 521 7.05 63.58 -13.16
N ALA A 522 6.29 63.86 -14.21
CA ALA A 522 6.53 65.02 -15.04
C ALA A 522 6.52 66.25 -14.12
N PRO A 523 7.56 67.10 -14.16
CA PRO A 523 7.65 68.25 -13.29
C PRO A 523 6.40 69.10 -13.48
N LEU A 524 5.69 69.35 -12.36
CA LEU A 524 4.51 70.19 -12.34
C LEU A 524 4.85 71.54 -12.99
N PRO A 525 4.08 72.00 -13.99
CA PRO A 525 4.30 73.29 -14.59
C PRO A 525 4.13 74.37 -13.50
N PRO A 526 5.02 75.37 -13.46
CA PRO A 526 5.01 76.40 -12.43
C PRO A 526 3.69 77.19 -12.45
N PRO A 527 3.18 77.60 -11.27
CA PRO A 527 1.90 78.27 -11.17
C PRO A 527 2.00 79.70 -11.72
N GLY A 528 1.34 79.90 -12.86
CA GLY A 528 0.66 81.15 -13.20
C GLY A 528 1.47 82.23 -13.93
N ARG A 529 1.00 82.57 -15.13
CA ARG A 529 0.73 83.97 -15.47
C ARG A 529 -0.59 84.10 -16.23
N PRO A 530 -1.45 85.06 -15.86
CA PRO A 530 -2.68 85.36 -16.57
C PRO A 530 -2.37 86.25 -17.80
N HIS A 531 -3.34 86.30 -18.73
CA HIS A 531 -3.48 87.11 -19.96
C HIS A 531 -3.67 86.16 -21.15
N GLY A 532 -4.67 86.27 -22.00
CA GLY A 532 -5.66 87.32 -22.20
C GLY A 532 -5.99 87.37 -23.69
N GLY A 533 -7.26 87.12 -24.05
CA GLY A 533 -7.81 87.28 -25.40
C GLY A 533 -7.37 86.25 -26.43
N ALA A 534 -8.03 86.06 -27.57
CA ALA A 534 -9.34 86.46 -28.07
C ALA A 534 -9.48 85.74 -29.42
N ALA A 535 -10.62 85.07 -29.66
CA ALA A 535 -11.17 84.72 -30.98
C ALA A 535 -10.26 83.85 -31.91
N THR A 536 -10.71 83.10 -32.92
CA THR A 536 -11.88 83.15 -33.81
C THR A 536 -11.88 81.84 -34.63
N PHE A 537 -13.08 81.34 -34.92
CA PHE A 537 -13.53 80.64 -36.15
C PHE A 537 -12.86 79.35 -36.68
N GLY A 538 -13.73 78.39 -37.01
CA GLY A 538 -13.44 77.31 -37.95
C GLY A 538 -14.46 76.18 -37.93
N ALA A 539 -15.65 76.40 -38.52
CA ALA A 539 -16.69 75.41 -38.76
C ALA A 539 -16.40 74.52 -39.98
N CYS A 540 -16.92 73.28 -39.99
CA CYS A 540 -17.45 72.49 -41.13
C CYS A 540 -18.02 71.16 -40.54
N TYR A 541 -19.35 71.00 -40.43
CA TYR A 541 -20.28 70.31 -41.37
C TYR A 541 -20.07 68.77 -41.43
N GLU A 542 -20.97 67.97 -40.82
CA GLU A 542 -22.10 67.22 -41.46
C GLU A 542 -21.60 65.98 -42.26
N ASN A 543 -22.13 64.76 -42.23
CA ASN A 543 -23.51 64.29 -42.03
C ASN A 543 -23.59 62.73 -41.97
N ASP A 544 -24.75 62.25 -41.49
CA ASP A 544 -25.54 61.06 -41.92
C ASP A 544 -25.06 59.61 -41.66
N ASP A 545 -25.47 59.03 -40.52
CA ASP A 545 -26.67 58.16 -40.28
C ASP A 545 -27.10 57.06 -41.32
N PRO A 546 -28.10 56.18 -41.05
CA PRO A 546 -27.92 54.72 -40.87
C PRO A 546 -28.75 53.82 -41.82
N ASP A 547 -28.59 52.49 -41.78
CA ASP A 547 -29.54 51.48 -42.30
C ASP A 547 -29.21 50.10 -41.67
N GLU A 548 -30.06 49.45 -40.87
CA GLU A 548 -31.28 48.66 -41.15
C GLU A 548 -31.06 47.31 -41.88
N GLY A 549 -31.62 46.23 -41.31
CA GLY A 549 -31.50 44.87 -41.84
C GLY A 549 -32.16 43.80 -40.96
N GLN A 550 -33.49 43.74 -41.00
CA GLN A 550 -34.35 42.68 -40.47
C GLN A 550 -34.09 41.32 -41.15
N ASN A 551 -34.32 40.21 -40.43
CA ASN A 551 -34.91 39.02 -41.03
C ASN A 551 -35.66 38.18 -39.98
N ALA A 552 -36.95 38.00 -40.25
CA ALA A 552 -37.86 37.07 -39.61
C ALA A 552 -38.02 35.83 -40.50
N CYS A 553 -38.13 34.64 -39.89
CA CYS A 553 -38.81 33.49 -40.50
C CYS A 553 -39.60 32.74 -39.43
N ASP A 554 -40.92 32.88 -39.50
CA ASP A 554 -41.93 31.91 -39.08
C ASP A 554 -41.79 30.61 -39.89
N ALA A 555 -42.09 29.46 -39.28
CA ALA A 555 -43.03 28.47 -39.84
C ALA A 555 -43.28 27.30 -38.88
N SER A 556 -44.57 27.04 -38.72
CA SER A 556 -45.27 26.03 -37.94
C SER A 556 -45.41 24.68 -38.67
N ARG A 557 -45.48 23.57 -37.92
CA ARG A 557 -46.28 22.33 -38.16
C ARG A 557 -46.06 21.37 -36.97
N SER A 558 -47.03 21.10 -36.11
CA SER A 558 -48.31 20.36 -36.25
C SER A 558 -48.15 18.85 -36.52
N THR A 559 -48.49 18.08 -35.48
CA THR A 559 -49.28 16.81 -35.44
C THR A 559 -48.81 15.55 -36.17
N THR A 560 -48.63 14.47 -35.39
CA THR A 560 -49.13 13.08 -35.58
C THR A 560 -48.75 12.31 -34.31
N VAL A 561 -49.63 12.11 -33.32
CA VAL A 561 -50.62 11.01 -33.18
C VAL A 561 -50.16 9.69 -33.82
N GLY A 562 -49.87 8.72 -32.96
CA GLY A 562 -49.55 7.33 -33.33
C GLY A 562 -49.69 6.45 -32.09
N ASP A 563 -50.93 6.10 -31.80
CA ASP A 563 -51.35 5.23 -30.70
C ASP A 563 -51.45 3.77 -31.20
N SER A 564 -51.23 2.82 -30.28
CA SER A 564 -51.60 1.38 -30.31
C SER A 564 -50.78 0.38 -31.17
N PRO A 565 -50.85 -0.96 -30.89
CA PRO A 565 -51.02 -1.66 -29.60
C PRO A 565 -50.07 -2.89 -29.43
N ARG A 566 -50.01 -3.41 -28.20
CA ARG A 566 -49.61 -4.80 -27.86
C ARG A 566 -50.51 -5.82 -28.59
N PRO A 567 -50.07 -7.06 -28.86
CA PRO A 567 -50.25 -8.15 -27.88
C PRO A 567 -49.15 -9.22 -27.82
N SER A 568 -49.01 -9.76 -26.60
CA SER A 568 -48.62 -11.11 -26.17
C SER A 568 -48.00 -12.12 -27.14
N THR A 569 -46.87 -12.69 -26.70
CA THR A 569 -46.72 -14.13 -26.37
C THR A 569 -45.84 -14.28 -25.14
#